data_AF-A0A7R9QL93-F1
#
_entry.id   AF-A0A7R9QL93-F1
#
_cell.length_a   1.000
_cell.length_b   1.000
_cell.length_c   1.000
_cell.angle_alpha   90.00
_cell.angle_beta   90.00
_cell.angle_gamma   90.00
#
_symmetry.space_group_name_H-M   'P 1'
#
loop_
_entity.id
_entity.type
_entity.pdbx_description
1 polymer ?
#
loop_
_entity_poly.entity_id
_entity_poly.type
_entity_poly.pdbx_seq_one_letter_code
_entity_poly.pdbx_strand_id
1 'polypeptide(L)'
;CSRSCGGGVKTRKLKCIKELAFGQIVEQSVSKCPKKRPKHTKTCNLKQCRNPLLELRKVIHKTKQNSESNKIDENLFIQKESMKRISLKVNGEAIVMSGTILRLRCPRRKSDRDLGHTHWTKNNARISFGHRIKMTAKNVLRIRNVEISDSGVYSCSWDNKTNHKIDLKIRHMSASAEDRTVERHSIGLNNFDFGKIVKNSEERSDR
;
A
#
# COMPACT_ATOMS: atom_id res chain seq x y z
N CYS A 1 -5.56 -22.52 19.30
CA CYS A 1 -4.83 -21.23 19.26
C CYS A 1 -5.58 -20.33 18.30
N SER A 2 -5.73 -19.04 18.55
CA SER A 2 -6.51 -18.14 17.68
C SER A 2 -5.89 -17.91 16.29
N ARG A 3 -4.59 -18.12 16.14
CA ARG A 3 -3.86 -17.98 14.86
C ARG A 3 -2.92 -19.16 14.69
N SER A 4 -2.75 -19.67 13.46
CA SER A 4 -1.83 -20.77 13.14
C SER A 4 -0.36 -20.33 13.05
N CYS A 5 -0.10 -19.03 12.83
CA CYS A 5 1.22 -18.41 12.78
C CYS A 5 1.12 -16.91 13.10
N GLY A 6 2.26 -16.24 13.31
CA GLY A 6 2.33 -14.79 13.49
C GLY A 6 1.85 -14.28 14.86
N GLY A 7 1.80 -15.18 15.85
CA GLY A 7 1.36 -14.88 17.21
C GLY A 7 -0.16 -14.91 17.36
N GLY A 8 -0.65 -15.84 18.18
CA GLY A 8 -2.04 -15.94 18.60
C GLY A 8 -2.17 -16.20 20.10
N VAL A 9 -3.41 -16.31 20.58
CA VAL A 9 -3.74 -16.60 21.98
C VAL A 9 -4.51 -17.93 22.03
N LYS A 10 -4.13 -18.81 22.95
CA LYS A 10 -4.89 -20.01 23.30
C LYS A 10 -5.46 -19.83 24.69
N THR A 11 -6.74 -20.15 24.81
CA THR A 11 -7.49 -20.03 26.05
C THR A 11 -7.93 -21.42 26.47
N ARG A 12 -7.62 -21.83 27.71
CA ARG A 12 -8.20 -23.04 28.31
C ARG A 12 -9.52 -22.68 28.98
N LYS A 13 -10.50 -23.57 28.88
CA LYS A 13 -11.72 -23.48 29.69
C LYS A 13 -11.34 -23.84 31.13
N LEU A 14 -11.77 -23.00 32.07
CA LEU A 14 -11.66 -23.27 33.49
C LEU A 14 -13.01 -23.80 33.98
N LYS A 15 -12.97 -24.81 34.84
CA LYS A 15 -14.13 -25.32 35.57
C LYS A 15 -13.92 -25.08 37.05
N CYS A 16 -14.99 -24.74 37.76
CA CYS A 16 -14.99 -24.69 39.21
C CYS A 16 -15.35 -26.08 39.72
N ILE A 17 -14.50 -26.72 40.51
CA ILE A 17 -14.78 -28.06 41.06
C ILE A 17 -14.65 -28.06 42.58
N LYS A 18 -15.41 -28.92 43.24
CA LYS A 18 -15.36 -29.16 44.69
C LYS A 18 -15.24 -30.65 44.93
N GLU A 19 -14.35 -31.03 45.84
CA GLU A 19 -14.23 -32.40 46.33
C GLU A 19 -15.20 -32.60 47.51
N LEU A 20 -15.98 -33.68 47.47
CA LEU A 20 -16.93 -34.10 48.50
C LEU A 20 -16.32 -35.25 49.31
N ALA A 21 -17.05 -35.74 50.33
CA ALA A 21 -16.65 -36.93 51.07
C ALA A 21 -16.41 -38.12 50.13
N PHE A 22 -15.54 -39.04 50.54
CA PHE A 22 -15.16 -40.24 49.77
C PHE A 22 -14.46 -39.95 48.41
N GLY A 23 -13.89 -38.74 48.22
CA GLY A 23 -13.07 -38.40 47.05
C GLY A 23 -13.86 -38.05 45.78
N GLN A 24 -15.18 -37.87 45.88
CA GLN A 24 -16.02 -37.54 44.73
C GLN A 24 -15.84 -36.06 44.32
N ILE A 25 -15.54 -35.80 43.05
CA ILE A 25 -15.34 -34.43 42.52
C ILE A 25 -16.59 -33.97 41.75
N VAL A 26 -17.15 -32.82 42.13
CA VAL A 26 -18.33 -32.22 41.47
C VAL A 26 -18.02 -30.86 40.84
N GLU A 27 -18.53 -30.62 39.64
CA GLU A 27 -18.45 -29.32 38.96
C GLU A 27 -19.48 -28.34 39.55
N GLN A 28 -19.07 -27.10 39.78
CA GLN A 28 -19.89 -26.04 40.38
C GLN A 28 -19.97 -24.81 39.47
N SER A 29 -20.90 -23.90 39.81
CA SER A 29 -21.04 -22.62 39.12
C SER A 29 -19.78 -21.75 39.30
N VAL A 30 -19.43 -20.99 38.27
CA VAL A 30 -18.24 -20.13 38.23
C VAL A 30 -18.24 -19.06 39.34
N SER A 31 -19.43 -18.67 39.82
CA SER A 31 -19.63 -17.71 40.91
C SER A 31 -19.17 -18.22 42.28
N LYS A 32 -19.12 -19.55 42.50
CA LYS A 32 -18.69 -20.16 43.77
C LYS A 32 -17.16 -20.25 43.91
N CYS A 33 -16.43 -19.99 42.83
CA CYS A 33 -14.97 -19.95 42.84
C CYS A 33 -14.43 -18.56 43.25
N PRO A 34 -13.20 -18.49 43.80
CA PRO A 34 -12.57 -17.21 44.13
C PRO A 34 -12.49 -16.25 42.93
N LYS A 35 -12.62 -14.94 43.19
CA LYS A 35 -12.52 -13.89 42.14
C LYS A 35 -11.17 -13.88 41.43
N LYS A 36 -10.08 -14.28 42.12
CA LYS A 36 -8.74 -14.41 41.55
C LYS A 36 -8.66 -15.64 40.64
N ARG A 37 -8.88 -15.44 39.35
CA ARG A 37 -8.84 -16.52 38.36
C ARG A 37 -7.39 -16.87 37.97
N PRO A 38 -7.06 -18.17 37.85
CA PRO A 38 -5.78 -18.59 37.27
C PRO A 38 -5.57 -18.06 35.85
N LYS A 39 -4.31 -17.89 35.44
CA LYS A 39 -3.97 -17.62 34.04
C LYS A 39 -4.51 -18.75 33.18
N HIS A 40 -5.47 -18.43 32.32
CA HIS A 40 -6.14 -19.39 31.44
C HIS A 40 -5.87 -19.09 29.97
N THR A 41 -5.26 -17.94 29.67
CA THR A 41 -4.76 -17.57 28.36
C THR A 41 -3.24 -17.73 28.32
N LYS A 42 -2.74 -18.23 27.19
CA LYS A 42 -1.30 -18.25 26.87
C LYS A 42 -1.12 -17.84 25.42
N THR A 43 -0.01 -17.17 25.13
CA THR A 43 0.41 -16.93 23.75
C THR A 43 0.79 -18.26 23.09
N CYS A 44 0.59 -18.35 21.77
CA CYS A 44 0.86 -19.54 20.98
C CYS A 44 1.19 -19.14 19.54
N ASN A 45 1.81 -20.06 18.80
CA ASN A 45 2.13 -19.89 17.38
C ASN A 45 2.92 -18.61 17.09
N LEU A 46 3.94 -18.36 17.93
CA LEU A 46 4.85 -17.20 17.85
C LEU A 46 5.77 -17.25 16.62
N LYS A 47 5.89 -18.40 15.95
CA LYS A 47 6.60 -18.50 14.69
C LYS A 47 5.93 -17.59 13.67
N GLN A 48 6.72 -16.76 12.99
CA GLN A 48 6.23 -15.90 11.92
C GLN A 48 5.53 -16.73 10.85
N CYS A 49 4.50 -16.16 10.23
CA CYS A 49 3.86 -16.80 9.09
C CYS A 49 4.87 -16.95 7.96
N ARG A 50 4.79 -18.07 7.24
CA ARG A 50 5.57 -18.27 6.02
C ARG A 50 5.18 -17.16 5.05
N ASN A 51 6.10 -16.21 4.86
CA ASN A 51 5.96 -15.17 3.88
C ASN A 51 7.01 -15.44 2.80
N PRO A 52 6.60 -15.80 1.57
CA PRO A 52 7.52 -16.04 0.46
C PRO A 52 8.53 -14.89 0.27
N LEU A 53 8.11 -13.64 0.52
CA LEU A 53 8.96 -12.44 0.40
C LEU A 53 10.03 -12.31 1.50
N LEU A 54 9.83 -12.92 2.68
CA LEU A 54 10.82 -12.92 3.77
C LEU A 54 11.79 -14.10 3.67
N GLU A 55 11.35 -15.23 3.11
CA GLU A 55 12.23 -16.39 2.90
C GLU A 55 13.26 -16.13 1.79
N LEU A 56 12.89 -15.37 0.75
CA LEU A 56 13.84 -14.82 -0.23
C LEU A 56 14.96 -13.99 0.42
N ARG A 57 14.69 -13.29 1.52
CA ARG A 57 15.70 -12.51 2.24
C ARG A 57 16.68 -13.37 3.03
N LYS A 58 16.29 -14.54 3.54
CA LYS A 58 17.16 -15.39 4.37
C LYS A 58 18.25 -16.12 3.58
N VAL A 59 17.99 -16.44 2.31
CA VAL A 59 19.00 -17.00 1.39
C VAL A 59 20.16 -16.02 1.18
N ILE A 60 19.86 -14.71 1.18
CA ILE A 60 20.82 -13.64 0.93
C ILE A 60 21.78 -13.39 2.13
N HIS A 61 21.40 -13.78 3.35
CA HIS A 61 22.18 -13.47 4.56
C HIS A 61 23.20 -14.55 4.99
N LYS A 62 23.25 -15.72 4.33
CA LYS A 62 24.22 -16.78 4.68
C LYS A 62 25.61 -16.62 4.06
N THR A 63 25.82 -15.67 3.14
CA THR A 63 27.14 -15.44 2.49
C THR A 63 27.89 -14.21 3.01
N LYS A 64 27.45 -13.59 4.12
CA LYS A 64 28.07 -12.37 4.67
C LYS A 64 28.99 -12.63 5.88
N GLN A 65 30.09 -13.33 5.63
CA GLN A 65 31.32 -13.24 6.42
C GLN A 65 32.50 -12.80 5.52
N ASN A 66 32.23 -11.87 4.59
CA ASN A 66 33.19 -10.82 4.19
C ASN A 66 32.45 -9.74 3.38
N SER A 67 32.89 -8.51 3.59
CA SER A 67 32.30 -7.23 3.21
C SER A 67 32.08 -7.04 1.70
N GLU A 68 30.82 -6.95 1.26
CA GLU A 68 30.30 -5.92 0.36
C GLU A 68 28.77 -6.05 0.22
N SER A 69 28.12 -4.92 -0.04
CA SER A 69 26.69 -4.64 0.04
C SER A 69 25.74 -5.68 -0.60
N ASN A 70 24.64 -5.97 0.10
CA ASN A 70 23.50 -6.70 -0.46
C ASN A 70 22.93 -5.87 -1.62
N LYS A 71 23.08 -6.33 -2.87
CA LYS A 71 22.33 -5.80 -4.02
C LYS A 71 20.85 -6.11 -3.82
N ILE A 72 20.12 -5.15 -3.27
CA ILE A 72 18.69 -4.96 -3.56
C ILE A 72 18.62 -4.78 -5.09
N ASP A 73 17.62 -5.32 -5.79
CA ASP A 73 17.43 -5.00 -7.21
C ASP A 73 17.29 -3.49 -7.37
N GLU A 74 18.39 -2.79 -7.66
CA GLU A 74 18.48 -1.33 -7.82
C GLU A 74 17.68 -0.80 -9.03
N ASN A 75 16.98 -1.71 -9.70
CA ASN A 75 16.32 -1.52 -10.97
C ASN A 75 14.79 -1.46 -10.80
N LEU A 76 14.21 -1.47 -9.60
CA LEU A 76 12.75 -1.34 -9.41
C LEU A 76 12.39 -0.20 -8.46
N PHE A 77 11.70 0.81 -8.97
CA PHE A 77 11.14 1.90 -8.18
C PHE A 77 9.62 1.74 -8.02
N ILE A 78 9.11 1.84 -6.80
CA ILE A 78 7.67 1.87 -6.54
C ILE A 78 7.36 3.08 -5.67
N GLN A 79 6.60 4.03 -6.20
CA GLN A 79 6.08 5.14 -5.41
C GLN A 79 5.12 4.59 -4.36
N LYS A 80 5.41 4.79 -3.07
CA LYS A 80 4.53 4.37 -1.96
C LYS A 80 3.56 5.47 -1.53
N GLU A 81 4.01 6.72 -1.52
CA GLU A 81 3.30 7.89 -0.99
C GLU A 81 2.94 8.90 -2.09
N SER A 82 1.99 9.80 -1.84
CA SER A 82 1.54 10.89 -2.74
C SER A 82 2.56 12.03 -2.90
N MET A 83 3.84 11.67 -2.99
CA MET A 83 4.93 12.59 -3.32
C MET A 83 4.61 13.34 -4.62
N LYS A 84 4.39 14.65 -4.51
CA LYS A 84 4.04 15.51 -5.65
C LYS A 84 5.14 15.57 -6.72
N ARG A 85 6.39 15.27 -6.37
CA ARG A 85 7.54 15.34 -7.28
C ARG A 85 8.53 14.21 -7.04
N ILE A 86 8.83 13.44 -8.08
CA ILE A 86 9.75 12.30 -8.04
C ILE A 86 10.86 12.51 -9.07
N SER A 87 12.10 12.15 -8.73
CA SER A 87 13.20 12.17 -9.68
C SER A 87 13.98 10.87 -9.68
N LEU A 88 13.95 10.19 -10.83
CA LEU A 88 14.52 8.87 -11.04
C LEU A 88 15.73 8.96 -11.98
N LYS A 89 16.70 8.08 -11.76
CA LYS A 89 17.74 7.79 -12.75
C LYS A 89 17.14 6.75 -13.72
N VAL A 90 17.42 6.87 -15.02
CA VAL A 90 16.95 5.89 -16.01
C VAL A 90 17.64 4.57 -15.77
N ASN A 91 16.89 3.63 -15.18
CA ASN A 91 17.33 2.28 -14.91
C ASN A 91 16.10 1.41 -14.56
N GLY A 92 15.96 0.25 -15.20
CA GLY A 92 15.00 -0.78 -14.82
C GLY A 92 13.53 -0.42 -15.02
N GLU A 93 12.69 -0.59 -13.99
CA GLU A 93 11.25 -0.38 -13.99
C GLU A 93 10.84 0.61 -12.89
N ALA A 94 9.83 1.44 -13.18
CA ALA A 94 9.27 2.39 -12.23
C ALA A 94 7.75 2.40 -12.25
N ILE A 95 7.14 2.24 -11.07
CA ILE A 95 5.69 2.37 -10.84
C ILE A 95 5.42 3.72 -10.16
N VAL A 96 4.74 4.63 -10.84
CA VAL A 96 4.49 6.02 -10.42
C VAL A 96 2.99 6.31 -10.42
N MET A 97 2.52 7.20 -9.55
CA MET A 97 1.11 7.61 -9.47
C MET A 97 0.79 8.74 -10.45
N SER A 98 -0.43 8.70 -10.99
CA SER A 98 -0.98 9.80 -11.78
C SER A 98 -0.95 11.14 -11.02
N GLY A 99 -0.75 12.25 -11.71
CA GLY A 99 -0.63 13.59 -11.11
C GLY A 99 0.77 13.95 -10.58
N THR A 100 1.67 12.97 -10.44
CA THR A 100 3.05 13.21 -10.00
C THR A 100 3.81 14.09 -11.01
N ILE A 101 4.69 14.97 -10.52
CA ILE A 101 5.69 15.66 -11.35
C ILE A 101 6.94 14.77 -11.42
N LEU A 102 7.16 14.09 -12.56
CA LEU A 102 8.26 13.16 -12.75
C LEU A 102 9.46 13.83 -13.43
N ARG A 103 10.67 13.49 -12.98
CA ARG A 103 11.95 13.93 -13.56
C ARG A 103 12.86 12.73 -13.81
N LEU A 104 13.03 12.35 -15.07
CA LEU A 104 13.93 11.26 -15.48
C LEU A 104 15.32 11.82 -15.83
N ARG A 105 16.36 11.27 -15.19
CA ARG A 105 17.76 11.67 -15.36
C ARG A 105 18.55 10.58 -16.06
N CYS A 106 19.17 10.93 -17.18
CA CYS A 106 20.05 10.01 -17.88
C CYS A 106 21.36 9.80 -17.07
N PRO A 107 21.88 8.56 -16.92
CA PRO A 107 23.12 8.26 -16.17
C PRO A 107 24.41 8.97 -16.66
N ARG A 108 24.99 9.92 -15.92
CA ARG A 108 26.20 10.65 -16.37
C ARG A 108 27.36 9.74 -16.82
N ARG A 109 28.12 10.19 -17.83
CA ARG A 109 29.41 9.61 -18.25
C ARG A 109 30.45 9.75 -17.13
N LYS A 110 31.41 8.83 -17.09
CA LYS A 110 32.55 8.88 -16.14
C LYS A 110 33.56 9.99 -16.48
N SER A 111 33.68 10.40 -17.75
CA SER A 111 34.51 11.54 -18.19
C SER A 111 33.68 12.83 -18.20
N ASP A 112 33.71 13.54 -17.07
CA ASP A 112 32.71 14.52 -16.64
C ASP A 112 32.79 15.92 -17.29
N ARG A 113 33.38 16.06 -18.49
CA ARG A 113 33.58 17.40 -19.10
C ARG A 113 32.63 17.74 -20.24
N ASP A 114 31.98 16.76 -20.85
CA ASP A 114 31.10 17.02 -21.99
C ASP A 114 29.71 16.43 -21.77
N LEU A 115 28.78 17.28 -21.32
CA LEU A 115 27.36 16.98 -21.24
C LEU A 115 26.77 17.06 -22.66
N GLY A 116 27.20 16.16 -23.54
CA GLY A 116 26.64 16.05 -24.89
C GLY A 116 25.11 16.02 -24.87
N HIS A 117 24.48 16.45 -25.96
CA HIS A 117 23.02 16.53 -26.05
C HIS A 117 22.39 15.15 -25.81
N THR A 118 21.62 15.01 -24.73
CA THR A 118 20.91 13.75 -24.45
C THR A 118 19.68 13.65 -25.33
N HIS A 119 19.59 12.58 -26.11
CA HIS A 119 18.41 12.24 -26.88
C HIS A 119 17.46 11.39 -26.04
N TRP A 120 16.17 11.71 -26.11
CA TRP A 120 15.12 10.96 -25.42
C TRP A 120 14.12 10.39 -26.41
N THR A 121 13.73 9.14 -26.17
CA THR A 121 12.66 8.47 -26.91
C THR A 121 11.67 7.84 -25.93
N LYS A 122 10.42 7.71 -26.37
CA LYS A 122 9.38 6.91 -25.72
C LYS A 122 8.90 5.89 -26.74
N ASN A 123 8.94 4.60 -26.38
CA ASN A 123 8.55 3.50 -27.26
C ASN A 123 9.28 3.56 -28.61
N ASN A 124 10.59 3.85 -28.57
CA ASN A 124 11.48 4.04 -29.72
C ASN A 124 11.15 5.26 -30.63
N ALA A 125 10.09 6.01 -30.36
CA ALA A 125 9.76 7.24 -31.06
C ALA A 125 10.32 8.47 -30.34
N ARG A 126 10.63 9.54 -31.09
CA ARG A 126 11.03 10.82 -30.48
C ARG A 126 9.90 11.35 -29.60
N ILE A 127 10.26 11.88 -28.44
CA ILE A 127 9.28 12.44 -27.52
C ILE A 127 8.69 13.72 -28.11
N SER A 128 7.36 13.81 -28.15
CA SER A 128 6.66 15.05 -28.45
C SER A 128 6.70 15.98 -27.23
N PHE A 129 7.45 17.07 -27.33
CA PHE A 129 7.52 18.08 -26.28
C PHE A 129 6.29 19.00 -26.32
N GLY A 130 5.89 19.51 -25.16
CA GLY A 130 4.72 20.38 -25.06
C GLY A 130 4.59 21.04 -23.69
N HIS A 131 3.36 21.38 -23.30
CA HIS A 131 3.12 22.05 -22.02
C HIS A 131 3.44 21.13 -20.82
N ARG A 132 3.06 19.84 -20.89
CA ARG A 132 3.30 18.84 -19.83
C ARG A 132 4.71 18.26 -19.84
N ILE A 133 5.23 17.90 -21.01
CA ILE A 133 6.53 17.22 -21.17
C ILE A 133 7.58 18.20 -21.69
N LYS A 134 8.63 18.44 -20.91
CA LYS A 134 9.71 19.39 -21.22
C LYS A 134 11.08 18.81 -20.88
N MET A 135 12.10 19.18 -21.65
CA MET A 135 13.50 18.93 -21.29
C MET A 135 14.07 20.13 -20.51
N THR A 136 14.88 19.89 -19.48
CA THR A 136 15.60 20.95 -18.77
C THR A 136 16.99 21.19 -19.35
N ALA A 137 17.61 22.33 -19.02
CA ALA A 137 18.99 22.65 -19.39
C ALA A 137 20.05 21.67 -18.87
N LYS A 138 19.70 20.78 -17.93
CA LYS A 138 20.56 19.70 -17.42
C LYS A 138 20.20 18.34 -18.03
N ASN A 139 19.61 18.33 -19.23
CA ASN A 139 19.19 17.12 -19.97
C ASN A 139 18.23 16.20 -19.19
N VAL A 140 17.43 16.76 -18.28
CA VAL A 140 16.43 16.02 -17.49
C VAL A 140 15.10 16.10 -18.21
N LEU A 141 14.49 14.94 -18.50
CA LEU A 141 13.13 14.90 -19.01
C LEU A 141 12.14 15.09 -17.86
N ARG A 142 11.31 16.13 -17.94
CA ARG A 142 10.28 16.45 -16.95
C ARG A 142 8.90 16.21 -17.54
N ILE A 143 8.10 15.42 -16.84
CA ILE A 143 6.68 15.17 -17.15
C ILE A 143 5.87 15.75 -15.99
N ARG A 144 5.09 16.80 -16.25
CA ARG A 144 4.15 17.39 -15.28
C ARG A 144 2.81 16.69 -15.37
N ASN A 145 2.15 16.51 -14.23
CA ASN A 145 0.83 15.89 -14.15
C ASN A 145 0.80 14.58 -14.93
N VAL A 146 1.58 13.59 -14.46
CA VAL A 146 1.72 12.30 -15.13
C VAL A 146 0.35 11.65 -15.34
N GLU A 147 0.09 11.18 -16.54
CA GLU A 147 -1.15 10.51 -16.96
C GLU A 147 -0.90 9.02 -17.23
N ILE A 148 -1.95 8.20 -17.27
CA ILE A 148 -1.81 6.75 -17.53
C ILE A 148 -1.20 6.49 -18.91
N SER A 149 -1.58 7.31 -19.88
CA SER A 149 -1.04 7.32 -21.25
C SER A 149 0.46 7.64 -21.30
N ASP A 150 1.04 8.22 -20.24
CA ASP A 150 2.47 8.45 -20.15
C ASP A 150 3.25 7.14 -19.91
N SER A 151 2.58 6.01 -19.61
CA SER A 151 3.23 4.70 -19.50
C SER A 151 3.97 4.30 -20.78
N GLY A 152 5.06 3.56 -20.62
CA GLY A 152 5.86 3.03 -21.74
C GLY A 152 7.35 3.03 -21.43
N VAL A 153 8.14 2.65 -22.44
CA VAL A 153 9.60 2.51 -22.32
C VAL A 153 10.27 3.82 -22.70
N TYR A 154 10.90 4.48 -21.73
CA TYR A 154 11.69 5.68 -21.95
C TYR A 154 13.15 5.33 -22.12
N SER A 155 13.76 5.81 -23.19
CA SER A 155 15.17 5.57 -23.46
C SER A 155 15.94 6.88 -23.58
N CYS A 156 17.17 6.89 -23.09
CA CYS A 156 18.07 8.04 -23.20
C CYS A 156 19.49 7.66 -23.61
N SER A 157 20.10 8.50 -24.46
CA SER A 157 21.43 8.30 -25.04
C SER A 157 22.18 9.63 -25.21
N TRP A 158 23.51 9.66 -25.07
CA TRP A 158 24.34 10.84 -25.41
C TRP A 158 25.05 10.69 -26.75
N ASP A 159 25.37 9.46 -27.09
CA ASP A 159 25.77 9.03 -28.43
C ASP A 159 24.90 7.83 -28.77
N ASN A 160 24.65 7.56 -30.04
CA ASN A 160 23.84 6.41 -30.46
C ASN A 160 24.43 5.04 -30.04
N LYS A 161 25.49 5.02 -29.21
CA LYS A 161 26.17 3.84 -28.64
C LYS A 161 25.67 3.49 -27.24
N THR A 162 25.19 4.46 -26.46
CA THR A 162 24.72 4.24 -25.07
C THR A 162 23.21 4.36 -24.99
N ASN A 163 22.49 3.28 -24.64
CA ASN A 163 21.03 3.29 -24.60
C ASN A 163 20.52 2.82 -23.23
N HIS A 164 20.29 3.77 -22.32
CA HIS A 164 19.68 3.47 -21.02
C HIS A 164 18.17 3.47 -21.15
N LYS A 165 17.51 2.48 -20.54
CA LYS A 165 16.06 2.32 -20.62
C LYS A 165 15.44 2.23 -19.24
N ILE A 166 14.21 2.74 -19.14
CA ILE A 166 13.34 2.55 -18.00
C ILE A 166 11.91 2.24 -18.47
N ASP A 167 11.33 1.16 -17.94
CA ASP A 167 9.91 0.83 -18.13
C ASP A 167 9.07 1.60 -17.10
N LEU A 168 8.28 2.57 -17.58
CA LEU A 168 7.45 3.42 -16.73
C LEU A 168 6.00 2.92 -16.74
N LYS A 169 5.50 2.52 -15.57
CA LYS A 169 4.10 2.10 -15.36
C LYS A 169 3.40 3.11 -14.46
N ILE A 170 2.22 3.58 -14.88
CA ILE A 170 1.45 4.57 -14.12
C ILE A 170 0.24 3.90 -13.45
N ARG A 171 0.08 4.15 -12.14
CA ARG A 171 -1.10 3.75 -11.36
C ARG A 171 -1.95 4.97 -11.01
N HIS A 172 -3.25 4.79 -10.79
CA HIS A 172 -4.08 5.89 -10.30
C HIS A 172 -3.62 6.37 -8.92
N MET A 173 -3.63 7.67 -8.70
CA MET A 173 -3.55 8.25 -7.37
C MET A 173 -4.84 7.89 -6.65
N SER A 174 -4.82 6.85 -5.81
CA SER A 174 -5.90 6.64 -4.85
C SER A 174 -6.01 7.92 -4.03
N ALA A 175 -7.17 8.58 -4.05
CA ALA A 175 -7.49 9.61 -3.09
C ALA A 175 -7.20 9.01 -1.71
N SER A 176 -6.14 9.50 -1.05
CA SER A 176 -5.82 9.07 0.29
C SER A 176 -7.04 9.33 1.15
N ALA A 177 -7.42 8.30 1.90
CA ALA A 177 -8.18 8.31 3.14
C ALA A 177 -7.94 9.56 4.03
N GLU A 178 -8.46 10.69 3.58
CA GLU A 178 -8.83 11.86 4.36
C GLU A 178 -10.34 12.05 4.17
N ASP A 179 -11.13 11.07 4.61
CA ASP A 179 -12.36 11.46 5.27
C ASP A 179 -12.39 10.80 6.64
N ARG A 180 -12.61 11.67 7.61
CA ARG A 180 -12.41 11.46 9.02
C ARG A 180 -13.50 10.51 9.50
N THR A 181 -13.12 9.63 10.41
CA THR A 181 -14.01 9.14 11.45
C THR A 181 -14.76 10.32 12.06
N VAL A 182 -16.01 10.53 11.66
CA VAL A 182 -17.00 11.13 12.56
C VAL A 182 -17.69 9.95 13.22
N GLU A 183 -17.14 9.53 14.35
CA GLU A 183 -17.96 8.91 15.37
C GLU A 183 -19.07 9.89 15.73
N ARG A 184 -20.32 9.51 15.46
CA ARG A 184 -21.48 9.99 16.19
C ARG A 184 -22.19 8.79 16.81
N HIS A 185 -21.68 8.36 17.96
CA HIS A 185 -22.54 7.89 19.06
C HIS A 185 -22.98 9.16 19.81
N SER A 186 -24.21 9.44 20.24
CA SER A 186 -25.51 8.77 20.31
C SER A 186 -26.55 9.93 20.38
N ILE A 187 -27.84 9.76 20.10
CA ILE A 187 -28.90 9.58 21.10
C ILE A 187 -30.19 9.39 20.28
N GLY A 188 -30.93 8.32 20.54
CA GLY A 188 -32.30 8.18 20.05
C GLY A 188 -33.26 8.95 20.94
N LEU A 189 -34.20 9.67 20.34
CA LEU A 189 -35.53 9.97 20.91
C LEU A 189 -36.54 10.13 19.76
N ASN A 190 -37.44 9.14 19.69
CA ASN A 190 -38.90 9.22 19.49
C ASN A 190 -39.52 9.82 18.21
N ASN A 191 -40.32 8.95 17.57
CA ASN A 191 -41.66 9.14 17.01
C ASN A 191 -42.00 10.49 16.38
N PHE A 192 -42.30 10.51 15.08
CA PHE A 192 -43.50 11.22 14.62
C PHE A 192 -44.13 10.52 13.41
N ASP A 193 -45.43 10.32 13.59
CA ASP A 193 -46.44 9.70 12.77
C ASP A 193 -46.69 10.52 11.48
N PHE A 194 -46.86 9.85 10.34
CA PHE A 194 -47.46 10.47 9.16
C PHE A 194 -48.76 9.74 8.83
N GLY A 195 -49.82 10.24 9.47
CA GLY A 195 -51.19 9.95 9.16
C GLY A 195 -51.59 10.39 7.75
N LYS A 196 -52.42 9.55 7.14
CA LYS A 196 -53.22 9.79 5.94
C LYS A 196 -54.18 10.99 6.11
N ILE A 197 -54.28 11.84 5.08
CA ILE A 197 -55.48 12.63 4.68
C ILE A 197 -55.32 12.81 3.15
N VAL A 198 -56.05 12.22 2.20
CA VAL A 198 -57.49 12.07 1.84
C VAL A 198 -58.17 13.34 1.30
N LYS A 199 -58.38 13.29 -0.03
CA LYS A 199 -59.48 13.78 -0.92
C LYS A 199 -59.62 15.27 -1.33
N ASN A 200 -59.47 15.44 -2.66
CA ASN A 200 -60.41 15.99 -3.66
C ASN A 200 -61.63 16.82 -3.25
N SER A 201 -61.78 17.95 -3.96
CA SER A 201 -63.04 18.52 -4.48
C SER A 201 -62.72 19.36 -5.73
N GLU A 202 -63.27 18.98 -6.89
CA GLU A 202 -64.20 19.79 -7.75
C GLU A 202 -63.45 20.74 -8.71
N GLU A 203 -63.78 20.93 -9.99
CA GLU A 203 -65.02 20.73 -10.76
C GLU A 203 -64.74 20.83 -12.29
N ARG A 204 -65.46 20.02 -13.08
CA ARG A 204 -66.26 20.36 -14.29
C ARG A 204 -65.69 20.60 -15.71
N SER A 205 -66.54 20.13 -16.65
CA SER A 205 -66.69 20.37 -18.11
C SER A 205 -65.81 19.50 -19.02
N ASP A 206 -66.27 18.89 -20.12
CA ASP A 206 -67.53 18.92 -20.86
C ASP A 206 -67.52 17.79 -21.91
N ARG A 207 -68.72 17.34 -22.32
CA ARG A 207 -69.09 16.47 -23.46
C ARG A 207 -69.08 14.95 -23.28
#